data_AF-A0A7C4YEA8-F1
#
_entry.id   AF-A0A7C4YEA8-F1
#
_cell.length_a   1.000
_cell.length_b   1.000
_cell.length_c   1.000
_cell.angle_alpha   90.00
_cell.angle_beta   90.00
_cell.angle_gamma   90.00
#
_symmetry.space_group_name_H-M   'P 1'
#
loop_
_entity.id
_entity.type
_entity.pdbx_description
1 polymer ?
#
loop_
_entity_poly.entity_id
_entity_poly.type
_entity_poly.pdbx_seq_one_letter_code
_entity_poly.pdbx_strand_id
1 'polypeptide(L)'
;MTAYSTHKHLTASGRRCRIGIVAANWLPLGTKIMIPKLFGNQIFVVADRMNIRYQSRLDVWMPDEKQALNFGKQSAEIVVLD
;
A
#
# COMPACT_ATOMS: atom_id res chain seq x y z
N MET A 1 2.15 -15.61 -1.56
CA MET A 1 3.60 -15.54 -1.84
C MET A 1 4.02 -14.13 -1.51
N THR A 2 4.45 -13.91 -0.26
CA THR A 2 4.86 -12.60 0.27
C THR A 2 6.38 -12.59 0.30
N ALA A 3 6.99 -11.61 -0.37
CA ALA A 3 8.43 -11.42 -0.40
C ALA A 3 8.84 -10.64 0.85
N TYR A 4 9.28 -11.35 1.89
CA TYR A 4 10.03 -10.73 2.99
C TYR A 4 11.50 -10.69 2.58
N SER A 5 12.11 -9.50 2.60
CA SER A 5 13.55 -9.35 2.46
C SER A 5 14.07 -8.52 3.63
N THR A 6 14.84 -9.17 4.48
CA THR A 6 15.41 -8.62 5.71
C THR A 6 16.56 -7.64 5.47
N HIS A 7 17.10 -7.46 4.27
CA HIS A 7 18.23 -6.56 4.04
C HIS A 7 18.23 -5.98 2.61
N LYS A 8 17.47 -4.90 2.39
CA LYS A 8 17.74 -3.79 1.43
C LYS A 8 16.46 -2.97 1.17
N HIS A 9 16.44 -1.74 1.67
CA HIS A 9 15.40 -0.74 1.39
C HIS A 9 15.52 -0.14 -0.03
N LEU A 10 15.61 -0.96 -1.08
CA LEU A 10 15.74 -0.49 -2.46
C LEU A 10 14.81 -1.29 -3.38
N THR A 11 13.90 -0.60 -4.06
CA THR A 11 13.23 -1.14 -5.23
C THR A 11 14.22 -1.21 -6.40
N ALA A 12 13.90 -1.98 -7.44
CA ALA A 12 14.71 -2.11 -8.66
C ALA A 12 14.96 -0.78 -9.43
N SER A 13 14.36 0.33 -8.99
CA SER A 13 14.56 1.68 -9.53
C SER A 13 15.48 2.58 -8.66
N GLY A 14 16.14 2.03 -7.64
CA GLY A 14 17.10 2.78 -6.81
C GLY A 14 16.46 3.84 -5.89
N ARG A 15 15.13 3.87 -5.78
CA ARG A 15 14.41 4.75 -4.85
C ARG A 15 14.17 3.99 -3.54
N ARG A 16 14.35 4.67 -2.41
CA ARG A 16 14.00 4.13 -1.08
C ARG A 16 12.56 3.60 -1.15
N CYS A 17 12.28 2.40 -0.64
CA CYS A 17 10.90 1.96 -0.38
C CYS A 17 10.27 3.01 0.56
N ARG A 18 9.55 3.97 0.01
CA ARG A 18 8.97 5.06 0.79
C ARG A 18 7.69 4.52 1.42
N ILE A 19 7.61 4.62 2.74
CA ILE A 19 6.34 4.60 3.48
C ILE A 19 5.34 5.46 2.69
N GLY A 20 4.13 4.95 2.47
CA GLY A 20 3.13 5.63 1.64
C GLY A 20 2.93 5.05 0.24
N ILE A 21 3.26 3.77 0.00
CA ILE A 21 2.92 3.08 -1.24
C ILE A 21 1.77 2.12 -1.00
N VAL A 22 0.84 2.06 -1.97
CA VAL A 22 -0.28 1.10 -1.97
C VAL A 22 -0.39 0.40 -3.33
N ALA A 23 -1.00 -0.78 -3.32
CA ALA A 23 -1.40 -1.51 -4.51
C ALA A 23 -2.93 -1.53 -4.64
N ALA A 24 -3.43 -1.22 -5.83
CA ALA A 24 -4.86 -1.26 -6.17
C ALA A 24 -5.04 -1.59 -7.64
N ASN A 25 -6.13 -2.28 -7.99
CA ASN A 25 -6.44 -2.60 -9.39
C ASN A 25 -7.43 -1.62 -10.04
N TRP A 26 -8.28 -0.94 -9.25
CA TRP A 26 -9.34 -0.05 -9.75
C TRP A 26 -8.96 1.44 -9.74
N LEU A 27 -7.77 1.79 -9.22
CA LEU A 27 -7.26 3.16 -9.26
C LEU A 27 -6.10 3.26 -10.26
N PRO A 28 -5.95 4.37 -11.00
CA PRO A 28 -4.76 4.59 -11.81
C PRO A 28 -3.46 4.54 -10.99
N LEU A 29 -2.35 4.15 -11.64
CA LEU A 29 -1.03 4.31 -11.01
C LEU A 29 -0.73 5.81 -10.89
N GLY A 30 -0.13 6.21 -9.77
CA GLY A 30 0.15 7.60 -9.43
C GLY A 30 -0.95 8.31 -8.63
N THR A 31 -2.15 7.72 -8.55
CA THR A 31 -3.25 8.28 -7.74
C THR A 31 -2.82 8.42 -6.29
N LYS A 32 -3.06 9.61 -5.71
CA LYS A 32 -2.85 9.86 -4.29
C LYS A 32 -4.13 9.58 -3.53
N ILE A 33 -4.00 8.92 -2.38
CA ILE A 33 -5.14 8.60 -1.52
C ILE A 33 -4.81 8.84 -0.05
N MET A 34 -5.85 8.97 0.76
CA MET A 34 -5.77 8.95 2.21
C MET A 34 -6.74 7.90 2.76
N ILE A 35 -6.42 7.38 3.95
CA ILE A 35 -7.30 6.45 4.69
C ILE A 35 -7.43 7.00 6.11
N PRO A 36 -8.28 8.03 6.33
CA PRO A 36 -8.27 8.81 7.56
C PRO A 36 -8.51 7.98 8.83
N LYS A 37 -9.41 7.00 8.77
CA LYS A 37 -9.74 6.14 9.92
C LYS A 37 -8.58 5.26 10.37
N LEU A 38 -7.64 4.91 9.47
CA LEU A 38 -6.56 3.96 9.77
C LEU A 38 -5.18 4.64 9.88
N PHE A 39 -4.94 5.68 9.09
CA PHE A 39 -3.63 6.32 8.98
C PHE A 39 -3.69 7.86 9.10
N GLY A 40 -4.84 8.41 9.51
CA GLY A 40 -5.02 9.85 9.71
C GLY A 40 -4.72 10.65 8.44
N ASN A 41 -3.83 11.63 8.54
CA ASN A 41 -3.49 12.52 7.43
C ASN A 41 -2.40 12.00 6.50
N GLN A 42 -2.04 10.71 6.61
CA GLN A 42 -1.03 10.10 5.75
C GLN A 42 -1.52 10.01 4.30
N ILE A 43 -0.69 10.49 3.38
CA ILE A 43 -0.92 10.35 1.93
C ILE A 43 -0.19 9.10 1.44
N PHE A 44 -0.90 8.32 0.64
CA PHE A 44 -0.39 7.15 -0.06
C PHE A 44 -0.45 7.37 -1.57
N VAL A 45 0.41 6.69 -2.31
CA VAL A 45 0.44 6.69 -3.78
C VAL A 45 0.24 5.28 -4.28
N VAL A 46 -0.68 5.11 -5.23
CA VAL A 46 -0.87 3.84 -5.94
C VAL A 46 0.33 3.62 -6.86
N ALA A 47 1.24 2.72 -6.49
CA ALA A 47 2.47 2.48 -7.26
C ALA A 47 2.59 1.03 -7.74
N ASP A 48 1.66 0.15 -7.38
CA ASP A 48 1.68 -1.26 -7.75
C ASP A 48 0.27 -1.83 -8.00
N ARG A 49 0.22 -3.05 -8.55
CA ARG A 49 -1.00 -3.80 -8.86
C ARG A 49 -1.09 -5.05 -8.00
N MET A 50 -2.33 -5.45 -7.72
CA MET A 50 -2.60 -6.71 -7.05
C MET A 50 -2.89 -7.81 -8.07
N ASN A 51 -2.85 -9.06 -7.63
CA ASN A 51 -3.37 -10.17 -8.44
C ASN A 51 -4.79 -9.86 -8.96
N ILE A 52 -5.05 -10.16 -10.23
CA ILE A 52 -6.28 -9.80 -10.96
C ILE A 52 -7.58 -10.22 -10.26
N ARG A 53 -7.55 -11.27 -9.42
CA ARG A 53 -8.71 -11.70 -8.63
C ARG A 53 -9.18 -10.70 -7.57
N TYR A 54 -8.36 -9.69 -7.25
CA TYR A 54 -8.67 -8.67 -6.26
C TYR A 54 -8.99 -7.34 -6.94
N GLN A 55 -10.28 -7.12 -7.25
CA GLN A 55 -10.73 -5.92 -7.97
C GLN A 55 -11.16 -4.78 -7.05
N SER A 56 -11.32 -5.03 -5.74
CA SER A 56 -11.83 -4.07 -4.76
C SER A 56 -11.06 -4.06 -3.43
N ARG A 57 -9.82 -4.58 -3.40
CA ARG A 57 -8.91 -4.53 -2.23
C ARG A 57 -7.68 -3.63 -2.39
N LEU A 58 -7.42 -2.81 -1.39
CA LEU A 58 -6.30 -1.90 -1.35
C LEU A 58 -5.26 -2.56 -0.43
N ASP A 59 -4.07 -2.80 -0.95
CA ASP A 59 -2.98 -3.36 -0.15
C ASP A 59 -2.02 -2.23 0.25
N VAL A 60 -1.88 -2.01 1.55
CA VAL A 60 -0.98 -0.99 2.09
C VAL A 60 0.35 -1.65 2.37
N TRP A 61 1.41 -1.16 1.72
CA TRP A 61 2.74 -1.68 1.98
C TRP A 61 3.16 -1.36 3.41
N MET A 62 3.56 -2.39 4.16
CA MET A 62 4.09 -2.27 5.52
C MET A 62 5.50 -2.88 5.58
N PRO A 63 6.43 -2.28 6.34
CA PRO A 63 7.81 -2.76 6.44
C PRO A 63 7.97 -4.00 7.34
N ASP A 64 6.99 -4.28 8.20
CA ASP A 64 7.06 -5.33 9.23
C ASP A 64 5.89 -6.31 9.10
N GLU A 65 6.22 -7.60 8.98
CA GLU A 65 5.26 -8.70 8.91
C GLU A 65 4.35 -8.75 10.14
N LYS A 66 4.92 -8.53 11.33
CA LYS A 66 4.16 -8.62 12.58
C LYS A 66 3.11 -7.52 12.65
N GLN A 67 3.45 -6.31 12.18
CA GLN A 67 2.49 -5.21 12.04
C GLN A 67 1.40 -5.54 11.02
N ALA A 68 1.76 -6.11 9.87
CA ALA A 68 0.78 -6.50 8.85
C ALA A 68 -0.22 -7.55 9.37
N LEU A 69 0.28 -8.56 10.12
CA LEU A 69 -0.56 -9.58 10.74
C LEU A 69 -1.51 -9.00 11.80
N ASN A 70 -1.00 -8.12 12.66
CA ASN A 70 -1.81 -7.47 13.69
C ASN A 70 -2.85 -6.50 13.09
N PHE A 71 -2.50 -5.83 11.99
CA PHE A 71 -3.41 -4.93 11.28
C PHE A 71 -4.57 -5.68 10.62
N GLY A 72 -4.28 -6.85 10.04
CA GLY A 72 -5.28 -7.72 9.45
C GLY A 72 -6.04 -7.09 8.28
N LYS A 73 -7.24 -7.61 8.00
CA LYS A 73 -8.13 -7.06 6.97
C LYS A 73 -9.09 -6.07 7.62
N GLN A 74 -9.12 -4.85 7.11
CA GLN A 74 -10.01 -3.80 7.59
C GLN A 74 -10.80 -3.19 6.44
N SER A 75 -12.05 -2.83 6.71
CA SER A 75 -12.87 -2.04 5.82
C SER A 75 -12.77 -0.58 6.24
N ALA A 76 -12.29 0.28 5.33
CA ALA A 76 -12.18 1.71 5.57
C ALA A 76 -12.56 2.50 4.33
N GLU A 77 -12.98 3.74 4.56
CA GLU A 77 -13.20 4.71 3.49
C GLU A 77 -11.86 5.26 3.00
N ILE A 78 -11.77 5.42 1.68
CA ILE A 78 -10.60 5.96 1.02
C ILE A 78 -11.00 7.33 0.44
N VAL A 79 -10.17 8.33 0.67
CA VAL A 79 -10.30 9.64 0.05
C VAL A 79 -9.27 9.73 -1.07
N VAL A 80 -9.74 9.96 -2.30
CA VAL A 80 -8.86 10.19 -3.45
C VAL A 80 -8.49 11.68 -3.49
N LEU A 81 -7.20 11.97 -3.66
CA LEU A 81 -6.67 13.31 -3.82
C LEU A 81 -6.25 13.46 -5.29
N ASP A 82 -6.88 14.38 -6.01
CA ASP A 82 -6.54 14.72 -7.40
C ASP A 82 -5.10 15.25 -7.55
#